data_AF-A0A972LU90-F1
#
_entry.id   AF-A0A972LU90-F1
#
_cell.length_a   1.000
_cell.length_b   1.000
_cell.length_c   1.000
_cell.angle_alpha   90.00
_cell.angle_beta   90.00
_cell.angle_gamma   90.00
#
_symmetry.space_group_name_H-M   'P 1'
#
loop_
_entity.id
_entity.type
_entity.pdbx_description
1 polymer ?
#
loop_
_entity_poly.entity_id
_entity_poly.type
_entity_poly.pdbx_seq_one_letter_code
_entity_poly.pdbx_strand_id
1 'polypeptide(L)'
;MTVIVLLLLAGLLLSAFFSGSETGFYRATRVRLAIEALAGSWTSRTLLWLAHQPSLFIATTLVGNNLANYVTSLAVVMASQRFYPEGGALVAVLGPIVLAPVLFLFGELLPKNLFFAAPNRLLKRCT
;
A
#
# COMPACT_ATOMS: atom_id res chain seq x y z
N MET A 1 0.96 -5.90 23.13
CA MET A 1 1.32 -4.59 22.56
C MET A 1 2.21 -4.73 21.35
N THR A 2 3.29 -5.49 21.43
CA THR A 2 4.17 -5.83 20.29
C THR A 2 3.43 -6.32 19.05
N VAL A 3 2.52 -7.31 19.19
CA VAL A 3 1.75 -7.85 18.04
C VAL A 3 0.93 -6.77 17.35
N ILE A 4 0.26 -5.89 18.12
CA ILE A 4 -0.58 -4.82 17.57
C ILE A 4 0.27 -3.84 16.75
N VAL A 5 1.41 -3.43 17.29
CA VAL A 5 2.33 -2.52 16.61
C VAL A 5 2.88 -3.15 15.33
N LEU A 6 3.25 -4.43 15.37
CA LEU A 6 3.71 -5.17 14.19
C LEU A 6 2.64 -5.24 13.10
N LEU A 7 1.39 -5.57 13.45
CA LEU A 7 0.28 -5.63 12.50
C LEU A 7 -0.01 -4.24 11.91
N LEU A 8 -0.01 -3.19 12.73
CA LEU A 8 -0.26 -1.83 12.28
C LEU A 8 0.83 -1.34 11.32
N LEU A 9 2.10 -1.56 11.66
CA LEU A 9 3.23 -1.18 10.80
C LEU A 9 3.25 -2.00 9.50
N ALA A 10 3.08 -3.32 9.59
CA ALA A 10 3.04 -4.18 8.42
C ALA A 10 1.88 -3.82 7.49
N GLY A 11 0.67 -3.64 8.03
CA GLY A 11 -0.50 -3.24 7.27
C GLY A 11 -0.33 -1.87 6.61
N LEU A 12 0.18 -0.87 7.35
CA LEU A 12 0.39 0.47 6.80
C LEU A 12 1.45 0.49 5.69
N LEU A 13 2.56 -0.24 5.86
CA LEU A 13 3.61 -0.35 4.85
C LEU A 13 3.14 -1.09 3.60
N LEU A 14 2.36 -2.17 3.76
CA LEU A 14 1.78 -2.90 2.64
C LEU A 14 0.75 -2.04 1.89
N SER A 15 -0.12 -1.32 2.61
CA SER A 15 -1.09 -0.39 2.02
C SER A 15 -0.36 0.68 1.20
N ALA A 16 0.67 1.30 1.79
CA ALA A 16 1.52 2.28 1.11
C ALA A 16 2.20 1.72 -0.14
N PHE A 17 2.72 0.50 -0.06
CA PHE A 17 3.35 -0.18 -1.18
C PHE A 17 2.37 -0.46 -2.32
N PHE A 18 1.22 -1.07 -2.05
CA PHE A 18 0.26 -1.44 -3.10
C PHE A 18 -0.41 -0.21 -3.72
N SER A 19 -0.85 0.73 -2.89
CA SER A 19 -1.51 1.98 -3.29
C SER A 19 -0.57 2.89 -4.09
N GLY A 20 0.69 3.00 -3.65
CA GLY A 20 1.74 3.73 -4.38
C GLY A 20 2.11 3.05 -5.70
N SER A 21 2.35 1.74 -5.69
CA SER A 21 2.73 0.97 -6.88
C SER A 21 1.67 1.03 -7.97
N GLU A 22 0.39 0.97 -7.61
CA GLU A 22 -0.72 1.15 -8.55
C GLU A 22 -0.60 2.50 -9.30
N THR A 23 -0.48 3.60 -8.57
CA THR A 23 -0.36 4.95 -9.15
C THR A 23 0.93 5.10 -9.96
N GLY A 24 2.03 4.57 -9.44
CA GLY A 24 3.32 4.60 -10.12
C GLY A 24 3.27 3.87 -11.45
N PHE A 25 2.60 2.72 -11.50
CA PHE A 25 2.48 1.91 -12.71
C PHE A 25 1.67 2.62 -13.79
N TYR A 26 0.55 3.27 -13.42
CA TYR A 26 -0.22 4.10 -14.35
C TYR A 26 0.59 5.28 -14.91
N ARG A 27 1.50 5.83 -14.13
CA ARG A 27 2.34 6.98 -14.50
C ARG A 27 3.66 6.60 -15.18
N ALA A 28 4.06 5.33 -15.12
CA ALA A 28 5.35 4.88 -15.66
C ALA A 28 5.37 4.91 -17.19
N THR A 29 6.54 5.22 -17.75
CA THR A 29 6.69 5.32 -19.22
C THR A 29 7.15 3.98 -19.78
N ARG A 30 6.27 3.31 -20.55
CA ARG A 30 6.56 2.00 -21.17
C ARG A 30 7.82 2.02 -22.03
N VAL A 31 8.03 3.08 -22.82
CA VAL A 31 9.23 3.24 -23.66
C VAL A 31 10.51 3.24 -22.82
N ARG A 32 10.52 3.95 -21.69
CA ARG A 32 11.67 3.99 -20.79
C ARG A 32 11.92 2.62 -20.14
N LEU A 33 10.86 1.94 -19.70
CA LEU A 33 10.98 0.58 -19.15
C LEU A 33 11.54 -0.39 -20.19
N ALA A 34 11.14 -0.29 -21.46
CA ALA A 34 11.65 -1.11 -22.55
C ALA A 34 13.15 -0.87 -22.81
N ILE A 35 13.58 0.39 -22.88
CA ILE A 35 15.00 0.74 -23.04
C ILE A 35 15.83 0.19 -21.88
N GLU A 36 15.38 0.37 -20.63
CA GLU A 36 16.10 -0.12 -19.46
C GLU A 36 16.09 -1.66 -19.36
N ALA A 37 15.02 -2.32 -19.81
CA ALA A 37 14.92 -3.78 -19.89
C ALA A 37 15.88 -4.38 -20.93
N LEU A 38 16.09 -3.69 -22.06
CA LEU A 38 17.10 -4.03 -23.06
C LEU A 38 18.52 -3.82 -22.51
N ALA A 39 18.71 -2.79 -21.68
CA ALA A 39 19.98 -2.53 -20.98
C ALA A 39 20.27 -3.50 -19.81
N GLY A 40 19.42 -4.52 -19.59
CA GLY A 40 19.66 -5.59 -18.62
C GLY A 40 18.99 -5.42 -17.26
N SER A 41 18.17 -4.39 -17.05
CA SER A 41 17.43 -4.19 -15.79
C SER A 41 16.36 -5.27 -15.59
N TRP A 42 16.56 -6.15 -14.59
CA TRP A 42 15.58 -7.19 -14.25
C TRP A 42 14.25 -6.60 -13.77
N THR A 43 14.29 -5.56 -12.93
CA THR A 43 13.08 -4.88 -12.45
C THR A 43 12.29 -4.24 -13.59
N SER A 44 12.97 -3.60 -14.54
CA SER A 44 12.32 -2.99 -15.71
C SER A 44 11.74 -4.06 -16.65
N ARG A 45 12.36 -5.25 -16.76
CA ARG A 45 11.79 -6.40 -17.49
C ARG A 45 10.49 -6.89 -16.85
N THR A 46 10.47 -7.07 -15.52
CA THR A 46 9.29 -7.52 -14.79
C THR A 46 8.15 -6.49 -14.88
N LEU A 47 8.46 -5.20 -14.68
CA LEU A 47 7.47 -4.12 -14.83
C LEU A 47 6.93 -4.01 -16.26
N LEU A 48 7.78 -4.21 -17.27
CA LEU A 48 7.34 -4.24 -18.66
C LEU A 48 6.45 -5.45 -18.97
N TRP A 49 6.75 -6.63 -18.41
CA TRP A 49 5.89 -7.80 -18.53
C TRP A 49 4.52 -7.56 -17.88
N LEU A 50 4.49 -6.99 -16.67
CA LEU A 50 3.25 -6.58 -15.99
C LEU A 50 2.48 -5.52 -16.80
N ALA A 51 3.16 -4.61 -17.51
CA ALA A 51 2.54 -3.63 -18.40
C ALA A 51 1.77 -4.25 -19.59
N HIS A 52 2.09 -5.50 -19.96
CA HIS A 52 1.32 -6.26 -20.94
C HIS A 52 0.11 -7.00 -20.32
N GLN A 53 0.05 -7.12 -19.00
CA GLN A 53 -1.07 -7.73 -18.25
C GLN A 53 -1.63 -6.76 -17.19
N PRO A 54 -2.17 -5.59 -17.60
CA PRO A 54 -2.62 -4.57 -16.66
C PRO A 54 -3.75 -5.05 -15.74
N SER A 55 -4.62 -5.94 -16.22
CA SER A 55 -5.71 -6.51 -15.42
C SER A 55 -5.19 -7.32 -14.23
N LEU A 56 -4.18 -8.16 -14.44
CA LEU A 56 -3.54 -8.95 -13.37
C LEU A 56 -2.86 -8.04 -12.35
N PHE A 57 -2.15 -7.01 -12.82
CA PHE A 57 -1.49 -6.06 -11.95
C PHE A 57 -2.49 -5.30 -11.08
N ILE A 58 -3.54 -4.73 -11.66
CA ILE A 58 -4.56 -3.97 -10.91
C ILE A 58 -5.29 -4.88 -9.93
N ALA A 59 -5.64 -6.12 -10.34
CA ALA A 59 -6.30 -7.06 -9.45
C ALA A 59 -5.43 -7.40 -8.24
N THR A 60 -4.13 -7.62 -8.44
CA THR A 60 -3.20 -7.94 -7.34
C THR A 60 -2.96 -6.75 -6.43
N THR A 61 -2.79 -5.53 -6.96
CA THR A 61 -2.65 -4.32 -6.13
C THR A 61 -3.92 -4.01 -5.35
N LEU A 62 -5.10 -4.19 -5.96
CA LEU A 62 -6.38 -3.96 -5.30
C LEU A 62 -6.60 -4.95 -4.14
N VAL A 63 -6.36 -6.25 -4.37
CA VAL A 63 -6.50 -7.28 -3.33
C VAL A 63 -5.48 -7.05 -2.21
N GLY A 64 -4.22 -6.76 -2.57
CA GLY A 64 -3.15 -6.49 -1.62
C GLY A 64 -3.44 -5.27 -0.74
N ASN A 65 -3.91 -4.17 -1.33
CA ASN A 65 -4.25 -2.95 -0.59
C ASN A 65 -5.41 -3.18 0.38
N ASN A 66 -6.46 -3.86 -0.07
CA ASN A 66 -7.61 -4.18 0.80
C ASN A 66 -7.21 -5.09 1.96
N LEU A 67 -6.39 -6.12 1.72
CA LEU A 67 -5.87 -6.98 2.78
C LEU A 67 -5.04 -6.18 3.79
N ALA A 68 -4.16 -5.30 3.31
CA ALA A 68 -3.34 -4.44 4.15
C ALA A 68 -4.20 -3.48 5.01
N ASN A 69 -5.25 -2.92 4.44
CA ASN A 69 -6.21 -2.06 5.14
C ASN A 69 -6.99 -2.85 6.22
N TYR A 70 -7.39 -4.10 5.95
CA TYR A 70 -8.03 -4.95 6.96
C TYR A 70 -7.09 -5.33 8.10
N VAL A 71 -5.83 -5.65 7.81
CA VAL A 71 -4.81 -5.91 8.85
C VAL A 71 -4.60 -4.67 9.71
N THR A 72 -4.50 -3.50 9.09
CA THR A 72 -4.34 -2.23 9.81
C THR A 72 -5.57 -1.91 10.67
N SER A 73 -6.77 -2.09 10.12
CA SER A 73 -8.04 -1.90 10.83
C SER A 73 -8.16 -2.84 12.03
N LEU A 74 -7.83 -4.13 11.87
CA LEU A 74 -7.79 -5.11 12.95
C LEU A 74 -6.84 -4.67 14.07
N ALA A 75 -5.63 -4.21 13.72
CA ALA A 75 -4.68 -3.70 14.69
C ALA A 75 -5.24 -2.49 15.47
N VAL A 76 -5.95 -1.58 14.79
CA VAL A 76 -6.61 -0.44 15.45
C VAL A 76 -7.72 -0.89 16.39
N VAL A 77 -8.57 -1.85 15.99
CA VAL A 77 -9.61 -2.40 16.86
C VAL A 77 -9.00 -2.99 18.13
N MET A 78 -7.97 -3.84 17.97
CA MET A 78 -7.26 -4.46 19.09
C MET A 78 -6.60 -3.41 20.00
N ALA A 79 -6.02 -2.34 19.42
CA ALA A 79 -5.43 -1.25 20.18
C ALA A 79 -6.51 -0.53 21.01
N SER A 80 -7.63 -0.18 20.37
CA SER A 80 -8.72 0.59 20.96
C SER A 80 -9.34 -0.14 22.15
N GLN A 81 -9.60 -1.45 22.00
CA GLN A 81 -10.10 -2.29 23.10
C GLN A 81 -9.09 -2.48 24.23
N ARG A 82 -7.78 -2.44 23.95
CA ARG A 82 -6.78 -2.51 25.01
C ARG A 82 -6.71 -1.21 25.82
N PHE A 83 -6.70 -0.06 25.15
CA PHE A 83 -6.54 1.24 25.81
C PHE A 83 -7.80 1.67 26.55
N TYR A 84 -8.97 1.26 26.07
CA TYR A 84 -10.27 1.57 26.68
C TYR A 84 -11.12 0.31 26.86
N PRO A 85 -10.74 -0.59 27.79
CA PRO A 85 -11.43 -1.86 27.99
C PRO A 85 -12.90 -1.70 28.41
N GLU A 86 -13.20 -0.66 29.19
CA GLU A 86 -14.57 -0.34 29.64
C GLU A 86 -15.47 0.19 28.51
N GLY A 87 -14.89 0.59 27.39
CA GLY A 87 -15.61 1.16 26.25
C GLY A 87 -16.35 0.12 25.39
N GLY A 88 -16.12 -1.17 25.64
CA GLY A 88 -16.82 -2.28 24.99
C GLY A 88 -16.82 -2.20 23.46
N ALA A 89 -17.97 -2.53 22.85
CA ALA A 89 -18.13 -2.52 21.39
C ALA A 89 -18.06 -1.11 20.77
N LEU A 90 -18.41 -0.07 21.54
CA LEU A 90 -18.42 1.31 21.03
C LEU A 90 -17.01 1.76 20.64
N VAL A 91 -16.01 1.53 21.49
CA VAL A 91 -14.63 1.94 21.21
C VAL A 91 -13.99 1.10 20.08
N ALA A 92 -14.40 -0.16 19.94
CA ALA A 92 -13.99 -1.00 18.82
C ALA A 92 -14.44 -0.45 17.46
N VAL A 93 -15.57 0.26 17.41
CA VAL A 93 -16.09 0.90 16.19
C VAL A 93 -15.55 2.33 16.01
N LEU A 94 -15.54 3.13 17.08
CA LEU A 94 -15.09 4.53 17.01
C LEU A 94 -13.58 4.64 16.73
N GLY A 95 -12.76 3.74 17.26
CA GLY A 95 -11.31 3.75 17.07
C GLY A 95 -10.90 3.77 15.58
N PRO A 96 -11.33 2.78 14.77
CA PRO A 96 -11.10 2.78 13.33
C PRO A 96 -11.68 3.99 12.61
N ILE A 97 -12.88 4.47 12.97
CA ILE A 97 -13.50 5.64 12.33
C ILE A 97 -12.65 6.90 12.54
N VAL A 98 -12.20 7.13 13.78
CA VAL A 98 -11.38 8.30 14.13
C VAL A 98 -10.00 8.22 13.50
N LEU A 99 -9.41 7.03 13.42
CA LEU A 99 -8.07 6.85 12.85
C LEU A 99 -8.06 6.69 11.33
N ALA A 100 -9.19 6.39 10.69
CA ALA A 100 -9.30 6.18 9.25
C ALA A 100 -8.72 7.33 8.41
N PRO A 101 -8.97 8.63 8.69
CA PRO A 101 -8.37 9.72 7.91
C PRO A 101 -6.84 9.75 8.01
N VAL A 102 -6.29 9.46 9.19
CA VAL A 102 -4.84 9.41 9.42
C VAL A 102 -4.23 8.24 8.64
N LEU A 103 -4.82 7.05 8.77
CA LEU A 103 -4.37 5.87 8.06
C LEU A 103 -4.50 6.02 6.55
N PHE A 104 -5.57 6.64 6.06
CA PHE A 104 -5.72 6.95 4.65
C PHE A 104 -4.66 7.93 4.15
N LEU A 105 -4.36 8.97 4.93
CA LEU A 105 -3.33 9.94 4.59
C LEU A 105 -1.95 9.28 4.43
N PHE A 106 -1.54 8.46 5.41
CA PHE A 106 -0.21 7.84 5.43
C PHE A 106 -0.10 6.57 4.60
N GLY A 107 -1.16 5.76 4.56
CA GLY A 107 -1.21 4.48 3.85
C GLY A 107 -1.57 4.63 2.38
N GLU A 108 -2.29 5.68 1.98
CA GLU A 108 -2.73 5.81 0.59
C GLU A 108 -2.37 7.15 -0.04
N LEU A 109 -2.82 8.26 0.52
CA LEU A 109 -2.72 9.56 -0.16
C LEU A 109 -1.26 10.00 -0.37
N LEU A 110 -0.43 9.91 0.68
CA LEU A 110 0.98 10.27 0.60
C LEU A 110 1.77 9.34 -0.34
N PRO A 111 1.69 7.99 -0.22
CA PRO A 111 2.34 7.07 -1.14
C PRO A 111 1.92 7.29 -2.60
N LYS A 112 0.63 7.46 -2.88
CA LYS A 112 0.12 7.76 -4.22
C LYS A 112 0.76 9.04 -4.79
N ASN A 113 0.81 10.11 -4.01
CA ASN A 113 1.43 11.38 -4.42
C ASN A 113 2.94 11.24 -4.68
N LEU A 114 3.66 10.48 -3.86
CA LEU A 114 5.09 10.23 -4.07
C LEU A 114 5.37 9.45 -5.35
N PHE A 115 4.63 8.36 -5.58
CA PHE A 115 4.75 7.55 -6.79
C PHE A 115 4.29 8.29 -8.03
N PHE A 116 3.32 9.20 -7.91
CA PHE A 116 2.93 10.10 -8.99
C PHE A 116 4.09 11.03 -9.41
N ALA A 117 4.82 11.59 -8.45
CA ALA A 117 5.91 12.53 -8.73
C ALA A 117 7.17 11.84 -9.28
N ALA A 118 7.44 10.59 -8.90
CA ALA A 118 8.65 9.86 -9.30
C ALA A 118 8.39 8.37 -9.64
N PRO A 119 7.53 8.06 -10.63
CA PRO A 119 7.00 6.70 -10.86
C PRO A 119 8.10 5.69 -11.20
N ASN A 120 8.92 6.00 -12.21
CA ASN A 120 9.97 5.09 -12.68
C ASN A 120 11.05 4.83 -11.61
N ARG A 121 11.34 5.81 -10.74
CA ARG A 121 12.36 5.65 -9.70
C ARG A 121 11.85 4.83 -8.53
N LEU A 122 10.63 5.10 -8.08
CA LEU A 122 10.07 4.46 -6.89
C LEU A 122 9.62 3.03 -7.17
N LEU A 123 9.00 2.76 -8.33
CA LEU A 123 8.68 1.38 -8.72
C LEU A 123 9.93 0.49 -8.72
N LYS A 124 11.05 0.94 -9.30
CA LYS A 124 12.30 0.17 -9.35
C LYS A 124 12.99 -0.02 -8.01
N ARG A 125 12.66 0.79 -6.98
CA ARG A 125 13.20 0.63 -5.63
C ARG A 125 12.35 -0.30 -4.76
N CYS A 126 11.08 -0.46 -5.13
CA CYS A 126 10.11 -1.25 -4.37
C CYS A 126 9.81 -2.62 -5.01
N THR A 127 10.27 -2.87 -6.25
CA THR A 127 10.15 -4.15 -6.99
C THR A 127 11.51 -4.81 -7.10
#